data_AF-A0A968H3Z2-F1
#
_entry.id   AF-A0A968H3Z2-F1
#
_cell.length_a   1.000
_cell.length_b   1.000
_cell.length_c   1.000
_cell.angle_alpha   90.00
_cell.angle_beta   90.00
_cell.angle_gamma   90.00
#
_symmetry.space_group_name_H-M   'P 1'
#
loop_
_entity.id
_entity.type
_entity.pdbx_description
1 polymer ?
#
loop_
_entity_poly.entity_id
_entity_poly.type
_entity_poly.pdbx_seq_one_letter_code
_entity_poly.pdbx_strand_id
1 'polypeptide(L)'
;HVQWDRKLDARLAMALMCTLAIKGGEVGWGFEAARRPGSRVHDELMYDPAVLQQGAASAYTRPGNNAGGLEGGMTNGEPLILRAAMKPIPTLYTPLRSVDIVTHQPFEASVERSDTCAVPAALVVAEAVVALELAQALQEKFGGDALDELLRNRDAYLAGLREF
;
A
#
# COMPACT_ATOMS: atom_id res chain seq x y z
N HIS A 1 15.53 2.95 0.96
CA HIS A 1 15.89 4.35 0.68
C HIS A 1 17.12 4.50 -0.24
N VAL A 2 18.15 3.65 -0.10
CA VAL A 2 19.43 3.78 -0.85
C VAL A 2 19.34 3.58 -2.37
N GLN A 3 18.32 2.87 -2.86
CA GLN A 3 18.03 2.68 -4.28
C GLN A 3 16.53 2.91 -4.51
N TRP A 4 16.17 3.46 -5.66
CA TRP A 4 14.82 3.94 -5.96
C TRP A 4 13.77 2.82 -6.02
N ASP A 5 14.14 1.66 -6.54
CA ASP A 5 13.31 0.46 -6.72
C ASP A 5 13.10 -0.32 -5.41
N ARG A 6 13.96 -0.11 -4.42
CA ARG A 6 13.86 -0.72 -3.08
C ARG A 6 12.99 0.08 -2.11
N LYS A 7 12.40 1.19 -2.54
CA LYS A 7 11.50 1.97 -1.69
C LYS A 7 10.14 1.26 -1.59
N LEU A 8 9.66 1.07 -0.37
CA LEU A 8 8.47 0.26 -0.12
C LEU A 8 7.18 0.89 -0.67
N ASP A 9 7.07 2.22 -0.64
CA ASP A 9 5.99 2.96 -1.29
C ASP A 9 5.90 2.67 -2.80
N ALA A 10 7.03 2.63 -3.51
CA ALA A 10 7.08 2.29 -4.92
C ALA A 10 6.64 0.84 -5.19
N ARG A 11 7.09 -0.12 -4.38
CA ARG A 11 6.68 -1.53 -4.48
C ARG A 11 5.19 -1.72 -4.21
N LEU A 12 4.68 -1.10 -3.16
CA LEU A 12 3.26 -1.15 -2.81
C LEU A 12 2.39 -0.49 -3.88
N ALA A 13 2.83 0.65 -4.43
CA ALA A 13 2.14 1.30 -5.54
C ALA A 13 2.08 0.39 -6.79
N MET A 14 3.18 -0.32 -7.09
CA MET A 14 3.21 -1.31 -8.18
C MET A 14 2.20 -2.44 -7.92
N ALA A 15 2.24 -3.06 -6.73
CA ALA A 15 1.33 -4.15 -6.38
C ALA A 15 -0.15 -3.74 -6.49
N LEU A 16 -0.50 -2.55 -6.00
CA LEU A 16 -1.84 -2.00 -6.14
C LEU A 16 -2.21 -1.75 -7.61
N MET A 17 -1.32 -1.13 -8.39
CA MET A 17 -1.57 -0.80 -9.80
C MET A 17 -1.68 -2.04 -10.69
N CYS A 18 -1.03 -3.15 -10.33
CA CYS A 18 -1.15 -4.44 -11.01
C CYS A 18 -2.52 -5.10 -10.78
N THR A 19 -3.28 -4.66 -9.77
CA THR A 19 -4.64 -5.17 -9.52
C THR A 19 -5.59 -4.69 -10.62
N LEU A 20 -6.43 -5.60 -11.12
CA LEU A 20 -7.31 -5.31 -12.25
C LEU A 20 -8.21 -4.12 -11.97
N ALA A 21 -8.36 -3.26 -12.98
CA ALA A 21 -9.12 -2.02 -12.94
C ALA A 21 -8.60 -0.93 -11.98
N ILE A 22 -7.50 -1.13 -11.24
CA ILE A 22 -6.85 -0.02 -10.53
C ILE A 22 -6.16 0.90 -11.53
N LYS A 23 -6.35 2.22 -11.36
CA LYS A 23 -5.82 3.28 -12.23
C LYS A 23 -5.02 4.35 -11.49
N GLY A 24 -4.98 4.27 -10.16
CA GLY A 24 -4.30 5.22 -9.28
C GLY A 24 -4.10 4.61 -7.91
N GLY A 25 -3.05 5.03 -7.22
CA GLY A 25 -2.78 4.64 -5.84
C GLY A 25 -2.08 5.77 -5.09
N GLU A 26 -2.31 5.84 -3.79
CA GLU A 26 -1.68 6.84 -2.94
C GLU A 26 -1.41 6.30 -1.53
N VAL A 27 -0.39 6.87 -0.88
CA VAL A 27 0.03 6.55 0.49
C VAL A 27 -0.34 7.72 1.41
N GLY A 28 -0.97 7.44 2.54
CA GLY A 28 -1.38 8.45 3.52
C GLY A 28 -2.32 9.49 2.90
N TRP A 29 -1.93 10.76 2.99
CA TRP A 29 -2.62 11.88 2.34
C TRP A 29 -2.39 11.96 0.82
N GLY A 30 -1.38 11.29 0.28
CA GLY A 30 -1.28 11.11 -1.15
C GLY A 30 -1.27 12.40 -1.96
N PHE A 31 -2.21 12.51 -2.92
CA PHE A 31 -2.36 13.70 -3.75
C PHE A 31 -2.76 14.95 -2.95
N GLU A 32 -3.39 14.80 -1.79
CA GLU A 32 -3.74 15.93 -0.92
C GLU A 32 -2.51 16.54 -0.24
N ALA A 33 -1.47 15.73 0.05
CA ALA A 33 -0.20 16.24 0.59
C ALA A 33 0.46 17.25 -0.36
N ALA A 34 0.35 17.04 -1.68
CA ALA A 34 0.88 17.95 -2.69
C ALA A 34 0.13 19.29 -2.80
N ARG A 35 -1.04 19.42 -2.15
CA ARG A 35 -1.88 20.63 -2.16
C ARG A 35 -1.72 21.48 -0.91
N ARG A 36 -0.81 21.11 -0.02
CA ARG A 36 -0.65 21.72 1.31
C ARG A 36 0.77 22.20 1.54
N PRO A 37 0.96 23.25 2.37
CA PRO A 37 2.30 23.67 2.77
C PRO A 37 2.95 22.57 3.62
N GLY A 38 4.27 22.41 3.51
CA GLY A 38 5.03 21.38 4.24
C GLY A 38 4.84 21.42 5.75
N SER A 39 4.61 22.62 6.33
CA SER A 39 4.30 22.81 7.76
C SER A 39 2.99 22.16 8.23
N ARG A 40 2.18 21.64 7.32
CA ARG A 40 0.91 20.95 7.63
C ARG A 40 0.86 19.52 7.06
N VAL A 41 1.94 19.04 6.45
CA VAL A 41 1.96 17.74 5.75
C VAL A 41 2.76 16.72 6.53
N HIS A 42 3.93 17.09 7.03
CA HIS A 42 4.83 16.15 7.68
C HIS A 42 4.36 15.82 9.09
N ASP A 43 4.63 14.58 9.51
CA ASP A 43 4.33 14.12 10.84
C ASP A 43 5.52 14.44 11.76
N GLU A 44 5.26 15.18 12.84
CA GLU A 44 6.29 15.56 13.80
C GLU A 44 6.78 14.34 14.58
N LEU A 45 8.10 14.23 14.75
CA LEU A 45 8.71 13.17 15.54
C LEU A 45 8.77 13.59 17.01
N MET A 46 8.11 12.82 17.86
CA MET A 46 8.12 12.99 19.31
C MET A 46 8.86 11.84 20.00
N TYR A 47 9.16 12.01 21.28
CA TYR A 47 9.85 11.03 22.10
C TYR A 47 9.13 10.87 23.43
N ASP A 48 8.68 9.65 23.72
CA ASP A 48 8.00 9.28 24.96
C ASP A 48 8.39 7.85 25.40
N PRO A 49 9.30 7.69 26.37
CA PRO A 49 9.69 6.37 26.89
C PRO A 49 8.55 5.59 27.54
N ALA A 50 7.48 6.26 28.00
CA ALA A 50 6.38 5.58 28.67
C ALA A 50 5.63 4.62 27.73
N VAL A 51 5.66 4.87 26.41
CA VAL A 51 5.02 4.00 25.41
C VAL A 51 5.69 2.64 25.27
N LEU A 52 6.97 2.51 25.67
CA LEU A 52 7.66 1.23 25.72
C LEU A 52 7.00 0.28 26.72
N GLN A 53 6.52 0.81 27.85
CA GLN A 53 5.80 0.04 28.87
C GLN A 53 4.41 -0.41 28.39
N GLN A 54 3.89 0.22 27.34
CA GLN A 54 2.63 -0.12 26.67
C GLN A 54 2.81 -1.11 25.51
N GLY A 55 4.06 -1.57 25.28
CA GLY A 55 4.40 -2.57 24.27
C GLY A 55 4.92 -2.01 22.95
N ALA A 56 5.12 -0.69 22.83
CA ALA A 56 5.72 -0.10 21.65
C ALA A 56 7.13 -0.66 21.37
N ALA A 57 7.51 -0.68 20.10
CA ALA A 57 8.83 -1.13 19.67
C ALA A 57 9.91 -0.05 19.81
N SER A 58 9.53 1.21 19.97
CA SER A 58 10.42 2.36 20.11
C SER A 58 9.77 3.45 20.95
N ALA A 59 10.59 4.30 21.59
CA ALA A 59 10.13 5.48 22.31
C ALA A 59 9.80 6.66 21.37
N TYR A 60 10.17 6.58 20.09
CA TYR A 60 9.80 7.57 19.09
C TYR A 60 8.35 7.39 18.66
N THR A 61 7.58 8.47 18.69
CA THR A 61 6.15 8.48 18.37
C THR A 61 5.82 9.60 17.37
N ARG A 62 4.66 9.51 16.73
CA ARG A 62 4.10 10.60 15.94
C ARG A 62 2.69 10.92 16.42
N PRO A 63 2.30 12.21 16.51
CA PRO A 63 0.93 12.60 16.85
C PRO A 63 -0.04 12.40 15.68
N GLY A 64 0.50 12.27 14.47
CA GLY A 64 -0.25 12.13 13.22
C GLY A 64 0.38 11.10 12.30
N ASN A 65 -0.36 10.75 11.25
CA ASN A 65 0.07 9.77 10.26
C ASN A 65 -0.35 10.21 8.85
N ASN A 66 -0.04 11.46 8.51
CA ASN A 66 -0.29 12.03 7.19
C ASN A 66 0.57 11.36 6.11
N ALA A 67 1.77 10.88 6.48
CA ALA A 67 2.67 10.10 5.64
C ALA A 67 2.16 8.67 5.36
N GLY A 68 1.16 8.20 6.11
CA GLY A 68 0.55 6.89 5.91
C GLY A 68 1.48 5.72 6.19
N GLY A 69 2.31 5.84 7.23
CA GLY A 69 3.19 4.78 7.71
C GLY A 69 4.53 4.68 6.97
N LEU A 70 4.79 5.54 5.98
CA LEU A 70 6.00 5.48 5.16
C LEU A 70 6.75 6.82 5.12
N GLU A 71 8.03 6.79 5.44
CA GLU A 71 8.96 7.91 5.29
C GLU A 71 10.23 7.45 4.57
N GLY A 72 10.67 8.19 3.55
CA GLY A 72 11.86 7.82 2.79
C GLY A 72 11.79 6.44 2.10
N GLY A 73 10.59 5.92 1.89
CA GLY A 73 10.34 4.58 1.35
C GLY A 73 10.55 3.44 2.36
N MET A 74 10.43 3.71 3.66
CA MET A 74 10.55 2.73 4.75
C MET A 74 9.37 2.87 5.71
N THR A 75 8.97 1.77 6.35
CA THR A 75 7.97 1.81 7.43
C THR A 75 8.47 2.62 8.61
N ASN A 76 7.67 3.57 9.08
CA ASN A 76 8.04 4.49 10.15
C ASN A 76 7.49 4.09 11.54
N GLY A 77 6.73 2.98 11.61
CA GLY A 77 6.11 2.45 12.83
C GLY A 77 4.61 2.74 12.94
N GLU A 78 4.11 3.74 12.22
CA GLU A 78 2.69 4.07 12.16
C GLU A 78 1.92 3.13 11.22
N PRO A 79 0.58 3.06 11.32
CA PRO A 79 -0.24 2.27 10.40
C PRO A 79 0.04 2.60 8.93
N LEU A 80 0.22 1.57 8.11
CA LEU A 80 0.34 1.73 6.67
C LEU A 80 -1.04 2.09 6.08
N ILE A 81 -1.16 3.27 5.48
CA ILE A 81 -2.42 3.74 4.89
C ILE A 81 -2.23 3.83 3.38
N LEU A 82 -2.95 2.99 2.66
CA LEU A 82 -2.96 2.95 1.20
C LEU A 82 -4.37 3.17 0.67
N ARG A 83 -4.50 3.90 -0.43
CA ARG A 83 -5.76 4.08 -1.15
C ARG A 83 -5.54 3.76 -2.62
N ALA A 84 -6.56 3.19 -3.25
CA ALA A 84 -6.54 2.83 -4.66
C ALA A 84 -7.78 3.35 -5.38
N ALA A 85 -7.60 3.84 -6.60
CA ALA A 85 -8.66 4.30 -7.47
C ALA A 85 -9.00 3.20 -8.49
N MET A 86 -10.14 2.54 -8.30
CA MET A 86 -10.65 1.55 -9.24
C MET A 86 -11.54 2.23 -10.29
N LYS A 87 -11.23 2.06 -11.58
CA LYS A 87 -12.16 2.46 -12.63
C LYS A 87 -13.41 1.56 -12.60
N PRO A 88 -14.57 2.05 -13.08
CA PRO A 88 -15.71 1.20 -13.32
C PRO A 88 -15.35 0.00 -14.19
N ILE A 89 -15.99 -1.14 -13.93
CA ILE A 89 -15.81 -2.34 -14.73
C ILE A 89 -16.20 -2.05 -16.19
N PRO A 90 -15.49 -2.64 -17.16
CA PRO A 90 -15.56 -2.17 -18.55
C PRO A 90 -16.86 -2.54 -19.27
N THR A 91 -17.55 -3.58 -18.82
CA THR A 91 -18.74 -4.12 -19.47
C THR A 91 -20.00 -3.52 -18.87
N LEU A 92 -20.84 -2.93 -19.73
CA LEU A 92 -22.09 -2.27 -19.34
C LEU A 92 -23.29 -3.00 -19.95
N TYR A 93 -24.40 -3.05 -19.23
CA TYR A 93 -25.67 -3.54 -19.74
C TYR A 93 -26.25 -2.69 -20.89
N THR A 94 -25.94 -1.40 -20.90
CA THR A 94 -26.09 -0.55 -22.08
C THR A 94 -24.73 -0.52 -22.77
N PRO A 95 -24.50 -1.34 -23.80
CA PRO A 95 -23.17 -1.54 -24.32
C PRO A 95 -22.62 -0.27 -24.98
N LEU A 96 -21.29 -0.15 -24.97
CA LEU A 96 -20.61 0.90 -25.72
C LEU A 96 -20.47 0.48 -27.19
N ARG A 97 -20.35 1.49 -28.06
CA ARG A 97 -19.94 1.25 -29.45
C ARG A 97 -18.56 0.63 -29.49
N SER A 98 -18.42 -0.39 -30.33
CA SER A 98 -17.22 -1.17 -30.57
C SER A 98 -17.11 -1.48 -32.07
N VAL A 99 -16.21 -2.40 -32.43
CA VAL A 99 -15.97 -2.86 -33.79
C VAL A 99 -15.85 -4.38 -33.78
N ASP A 100 -16.49 -5.05 -34.74
CA ASP A 100 -16.27 -6.47 -34.99
C ASP A 100 -14.89 -6.65 -35.64
N ILE A 101 -14.02 -7.45 -35.00
CA ILE A 101 -12.62 -7.58 -35.42
C ILE A 101 -12.41 -8.40 -36.70
N VAL A 102 -13.44 -9.09 -37.20
CA VAL A 102 -13.37 -9.89 -38.43
C VAL A 102 -13.83 -9.06 -39.62
N THR A 103 -14.93 -8.32 -39.45
CA THR A 103 -15.60 -7.55 -40.52
C THR A 103 -15.22 -6.07 -40.54
N HIS A 104 -14.61 -5.57 -39.46
CA HIS A 104 -14.30 -4.16 -39.20
C HIS A 104 -15.53 -3.22 -39.26
N GLN A 105 -16.73 -3.75 -39.09
CA GLN A 105 -17.97 -2.96 -39.06
C GLN A 105 -18.32 -2.49 -37.63
N PRO A 106 -19.07 -1.39 -37.49
CA PRO A 106 -19.59 -0.97 -36.18
C PRO A 106 -20.41 -2.08 -35.52
N PHE A 107 -20.11 -2.37 -34.26
CA PHE A 107 -20.78 -3.41 -33.46
C PHE A 107 -20.92 -2.92 -32.00
N GLU A 108 -21.86 -3.46 -31.23
CA GLU A 108 -21.97 -3.14 -29.79
C GLU A 108 -21.04 -4.04 -28.96
N ALA A 109 -20.41 -3.51 -27.92
CA ALA A 109 -19.55 -4.33 -27.05
C ALA A 109 -20.33 -5.52 -26.45
N SER A 110 -19.69 -6.69 -26.34
CA SER A 110 -20.31 -7.84 -25.68
C SER A 110 -20.54 -7.59 -24.19
N VAL A 111 -21.61 -8.14 -23.64
CA VAL A 111 -21.93 -8.05 -22.21
C VAL A 111 -21.45 -9.32 -21.50
N GLU A 112 -20.34 -9.20 -20.78
CA GLU A 112 -19.67 -10.35 -20.13
C GLU A 112 -20.03 -10.51 -18.66
N ARG A 113 -20.27 -9.42 -17.93
CA ARG A 113 -20.59 -9.45 -16.50
C ARG A 113 -21.73 -8.50 -16.17
N SER A 114 -22.37 -8.78 -15.04
CA SER A 114 -23.59 -8.11 -14.57
C SER A 114 -23.41 -7.29 -13.30
N ASP A 115 -22.26 -7.36 -12.65
CA ASP A 115 -21.99 -6.58 -11.44
C ASP A 115 -22.03 -5.08 -11.73
N THR A 116 -22.54 -4.27 -10.80
CA THR A 116 -22.55 -2.81 -10.95
C THR A 116 -21.36 -2.15 -10.25
N CYS A 117 -20.84 -2.78 -9.20
CA CYS A 117 -19.69 -2.32 -8.44
C CYS A 117 -18.88 -3.51 -7.92
N ALA A 118 -17.58 -3.50 -8.21
CA ALA A 118 -16.63 -4.49 -7.73
C ALA A 118 -15.61 -3.92 -6.73
N VAL A 119 -15.78 -2.67 -6.27
CA VAL A 119 -14.86 -2.01 -5.33
C VAL A 119 -14.67 -2.80 -4.02
N PRO A 120 -15.73 -3.34 -3.37
CA PRO A 120 -15.54 -4.13 -2.16
C PRO A 120 -14.72 -5.41 -2.38
N ALA A 121 -14.93 -6.09 -3.51
CA ALA A 121 -14.15 -7.27 -3.87
C ALA A 121 -12.69 -6.90 -4.21
N ALA A 122 -12.48 -5.78 -4.90
CA ALA A 122 -11.15 -5.27 -5.22
C ALA A 122 -10.35 -4.90 -3.97
N LEU A 123 -11.01 -4.46 -2.88
CA LEU A 123 -10.34 -4.19 -1.60
C LEU A 123 -9.67 -5.44 -1.03
N VAL A 124 -10.37 -6.59 -1.03
CA VAL A 124 -9.81 -7.86 -0.55
C VAL A 124 -8.59 -8.28 -1.39
N VAL A 125 -8.66 -8.09 -2.71
CA VAL A 125 -7.52 -8.35 -3.60
C VAL A 125 -6.36 -7.39 -3.30
N ALA A 126 -6.66 -6.10 -3.08
CA ALA A 126 -5.66 -5.08 -2.74
C ALA A 126 -4.94 -5.41 -1.42
N GLU A 127 -5.67 -5.83 -0.39
CA GLU A 127 -5.10 -6.28 0.88
C GLU A 127 -4.18 -7.49 0.69
N ALA A 128 -4.59 -8.46 -0.14
CA ALA A 128 -3.78 -9.66 -0.40
C ALA A 128 -2.47 -9.32 -1.12
N VAL A 129 -2.50 -8.49 -2.17
CA VAL A 129 -1.26 -8.14 -2.91
C VAL A 129 -0.33 -7.27 -2.05
N VAL A 130 -0.88 -6.39 -1.20
CA VAL A 130 -0.10 -5.62 -0.22
C VAL A 130 0.55 -6.54 0.80
N ALA A 131 -0.19 -7.52 1.34
CA ALA A 131 0.35 -8.49 2.30
C ALA A 131 1.51 -9.30 1.71
N LEU A 132 1.43 -9.70 0.44
CA LEU A 132 2.53 -10.39 -0.26
C LEU A 132 3.78 -9.53 -0.38
N GLU A 133 3.64 -8.24 -0.74
CA GLU A 133 4.79 -7.33 -0.79
C GLU A 133 5.39 -7.06 0.60
N LEU A 134 4.57 -6.94 1.63
CA LEU A 134 5.05 -6.80 3.01
C LEU A 134 5.78 -8.07 3.48
N ALA A 135 5.29 -9.26 3.13
CA ALA A 135 5.96 -10.51 3.43
C ALA A 135 7.33 -10.61 2.73
N GLN A 136 7.42 -10.18 1.46
CA GLN A 136 8.70 -10.11 0.75
C GLN A 136 9.66 -9.13 1.44
N ALA A 137 9.20 -7.93 1.79
CA ALA A 137 10.02 -6.94 2.49
C ALA A 137 10.48 -7.43 3.88
N LEU A 138 9.62 -8.17 4.60
CA LEU A 138 9.93 -8.83 5.87
C LEU A 138 11.05 -9.86 5.69
N GLN A 139 10.90 -10.75 4.70
CA GLN A 139 11.88 -11.78 4.36
C GLN A 139 13.22 -11.16 3.91
N GLU A 140 13.20 -10.11 3.10
CA GLU A 140 14.42 -9.40 2.67
C GLU A 140 15.16 -8.75 3.84
N LYS A 141 14.44 -8.23 4.84
CA LYS A 141 15.03 -7.55 6.00
C LYS A 141 15.57 -8.54 7.03
N PHE A 142 14.79 -9.58 7.35
CA PHE A 142 15.08 -10.48 8.46
C PHE A 142 15.67 -11.83 8.04
N GLY A 143 15.52 -12.21 6.78
CA GLY A 143 16.03 -13.47 6.24
C GLY A 143 15.45 -14.71 6.95
N GLY A 144 16.21 -15.80 6.87
CA GLY A 144 15.90 -17.08 7.48
C GLY A 144 15.15 -18.03 6.54
N ASP A 145 15.43 -19.32 6.67
CA ASP A 145 14.82 -20.37 5.82
C ASP A 145 13.63 -21.05 6.52
N ALA A 146 13.41 -20.74 7.80
CA ALA A 146 12.29 -21.21 8.61
C ALA A 146 11.64 -20.05 9.37
N LEU A 147 10.34 -20.16 9.63
CA LEU A 147 9.58 -19.11 10.34
C LEU A 147 10.21 -18.75 11.69
N ASP A 148 10.61 -19.75 12.48
CA ASP A 148 11.23 -19.51 13.79
C ASP A 148 12.54 -18.72 13.69
N GLU A 149 13.30 -18.87 12.60
CA GLU A 149 14.51 -18.09 12.36
C GLU A 149 14.20 -16.63 12.04
N LEU A 150 13.26 -16.40 11.13
CA LEU A 150 12.78 -15.06 10.81
C LEU A 150 12.26 -14.35 12.08
N LEU A 151 11.47 -15.05 12.90
CA LEU A 151 10.90 -14.50 14.13
C LEU A 151 11.99 -14.13 15.15
N ARG A 152 13.01 -14.98 15.34
CA ARG A 152 14.16 -14.65 16.20
C ARG A 152 14.90 -13.40 15.71
N ASN A 153 15.15 -13.29 14.41
CA ASN A 153 15.86 -12.14 13.83
C ASN A 153 15.06 -10.85 13.98
N ARG A 154 13.73 -10.93 13.75
CA ARG A 154 12.80 -9.82 14.01
C ARG A 154 12.83 -9.41 15.48
N ASP A 155 12.75 -10.35 16.42
CA ASP A 155 12.67 -10.05 17.84
C ASP A 155 13.97 -9.42 18.37
N ALA A 156 15.12 -9.89 17.89
CA ALA A 156 16.41 -9.26 18.20
C ALA A 156 16.48 -7.82 17.68
N TYR A 157 15.97 -7.55 16.47
CA TYR A 157 15.88 -6.20 15.93
C TYR A 157 14.95 -5.30 16.76
N LEU A 158 13.77 -5.81 17.16
CA LEU A 158 12.83 -5.07 17.99
C LEU A 158 13.39 -4.79 19.39
N ALA A 159 14.18 -5.71 19.97
CA ALA A 159 14.87 -5.48 21.23
C ALA A 159 15.87 -4.33 21.12
N GLY A 160 16.68 -4.31 20.06
CA GLY A 160 17.62 -3.20 19.80
C GLY A 160 16.93 -1.86 19.58
N LEU A 161 15.76 -1.84 18.94
CA LEU A 161 14.96 -0.61 18.77
C LEU A 161 14.41 -0.04 20.08
N ARG A 162 14.17 -0.89 21.09
CA ARG A 162 13.73 -0.43 22.42
C ARG A 162 14.83 0.23 23.23
N GLU A 163 16.09 -0.06 22.89
CA GLU A 163 17.29 0.52 23.51
C GLU A 163 17.76 1.80 22.80
N PHE A 164 17.24 2.07 21.60
CA PHE A 164 17.54 3.26 20.79
C PHE A 164 16.68 4.46 21.19
#